data_AF-A0A7J5EVB7-F1
#
_entry.id   AF-A0A7J5EVB7-F1
#
_cell.length_a   1.000
_cell.length_b   1.000
_cell.length_c   1.000
_cell.angle_alpha   90.00
_cell.angle_beta   90.00
_cell.angle_gamma   90.00
#
_symmetry.space_group_name_H-M   'P 1'
#
loop_
_entity.id
_entity.type
_entity.pdbx_description
1 polymer ?
#
loop_
_entity_poly.entity_id
_entity_poly.type
_entity_poly.pdbx_seq_one_letter_code
_entity_poly.pdbx_strand_id
1 'polypeptide(L)'
;MTTNKEELKGLQADLNFFADKLGIELTKVDGVVGPKTLSAVKAVYDAVVAKQPILASTVAAPGSVDDVVKNAPMFRTWLENTARDALGVADLRRYHKGAGKDWNVKESIAYGAGPVHQDFVALQTDLNRFAGVAGFGKLDTDGFLGPRSAAAVKAVYDKVVAKNPLLSATVFPVPDTKEEVAEYAQFIRAWLRDVASKQLLAEAGA
;
A
#
# COMPACT_ATOMS: atom_id res chain seq x y z
N MET A 1 -9.92 24.50 -3.56
CA MET A 1 -9.73 23.45 -2.53
C MET A 1 -8.23 23.28 -2.34
N THR A 2 -7.71 23.41 -1.13
CA THR A 2 -6.32 23.10 -0.81
C THR A 2 -6.21 21.60 -0.58
N THR A 3 -5.59 20.87 -1.50
CA THR A 3 -5.31 19.44 -1.36
C THR A 3 -4.48 19.22 -0.09
N ASN A 4 -4.94 18.36 0.82
CA ASN A 4 -4.24 18.12 2.08
C ASN A 4 -3.22 16.97 1.95
N LYS A 5 -2.27 16.89 2.89
CA LYS A 5 -1.17 15.89 2.85
C LYS A 5 -1.68 14.44 2.81
N GLU A 6 -2.79 14.16 3.47
CA GLU A 6 -3.38 12.80 3.51
C GLU A 6 -4.01 12.41 2.16
N GLU A 7 -4.57 13.36 1.43
CA GLU A 7 -5.03 13.12 0.06
C GLU A 7 -3.88 12.77 -0.88
N LEU A 8 -2.74 13.44 -0.73
CA LEU A 8 -1.55 13.18 -1.54
C LEU A 8 -0.90 11.83 -1.21
N LYS A 9 -0.87 11.44 0.07
CA LYS A 9 -0.48 10.08 0.47
C LYS A 9 -1.40 9.03 -0.15
N GLY A 10 -2.71 9.26 -0.08
CA GLY A 10 -3.68 8.35 -0.69
C GLY A 10 -3.47 8.20 -2.20
N LEU A 11 -3.17 9.29 -2.91
CA LEU A 11 -2.80 9.23 -4.34
C LEU A 11 -1.54 8.39 -4.59
N GLN A 12 -0.48 8.60 -3.79
CA GLN A 12 0.75 7.81 -3.92
C GLN A 12 0.48 6.32 -3.65
N ALA A 13 -0.35 6.00 -2.66
CA ALA A 13 -0.79 4.63 -2.39
C ALA A 13 -1.60 4.06 -3.56
N ASP A 14 -2.51 4.84 -4.14
CA ASP A 14 -3.35 4.43 -5.27
C ASP A 14 -2.51 4.09 -6.52
N LEU A 15 -1.46 4.86 -6.80
CA LEU A 15 -0.55 4.63 -7.94
C LEU A 15 0.21 3.32 -7.87
N ASN A 16 0.58 2.92 -6.66
CA ASN A 16 1.35 1.71 -6.43
C ASN A 16 0.55 0.44 -6.69
N PHE A 17 -0.78 0.54 -6.76
CA PHE A 17 -1.57 -0.58 -7.24
C PHE A 17 -1.25 -0.96 -8.70
N PHE A 18 -0.68 -0.05 -9.47
CA PHE A 18 -0.31 -0.29 -10.86
C PHE A 18 1.14 -0.74 -11.01
N ALA A 19 1.93 -0.75 -9.93
CA ALA A 19 3.37 -1.06 -9.94
C ALA A 19 3.70 -2.39 -10.62
N ASP A 20 3.15 -3.49 -10.11
CA ASP A 20 3.41 -4.82 -10.67
C ASP A 20 2.89 -4.97 -12.10
N LYS A 21 1.73 -4.36 -12.40
CA LYS A 21 1.08 -4.49 -13.70
C LYS A 21 1.84 -3.74 -14.80
N LEU A 22 2.38 -2.57 -14.46
CA LEU A 22 3.05 -1.68 -15.39
C LEU A 22 4.58 -1.74 -15.29
N GLY A 23 5.12 -2.49 -14.34
CA GLY A 23 6.57 -2.55 -14.07
C GLY A 23 7.14 -1.21 -13.59
N ILE A 24 6.34 -0.38 -12.91
CA ILE A 24 6.78 0.93 -12.40
C ILE A 24 7.26 0.82 -10.95
N GLU A 25 8.26 1.64 -10.59
CA GLU A 25 8.78 1.71 -9.22
C GLU A 25 7.67 2.16 -8.24
N LEU A 26 7.68 1.60 -7.03
CA LEU A 26 6.78 2.03 -5.97
C LEU A 26 7.06 3.49 -5.60
N THR A 27 6.02 4.30 -5.69
CA THR A 27 5.98 5.67 -5.19
C THR A 27 5.99 5.65 -3.67
N LYS A 28 6.90 6.42 -3.06
CA LYS A 28 6.93 6.60 -1.61
C LYS A 28 5.64 7.28 -1.12
N VAL A 29 5.02 6.76 -0.06
CA VAL A 29 3.78 7.30 0.52
C VAL A 29 4.10 8.26 1.68
N ASP A 30 4.39 9.52 1.36
CA ASP A 30 4.75 10.55 2.34
C ASP A 30 4.01 11.89 2.17
N GLY A 31 3.18 12.00 1.13
CA GLY A 31 2.43 13.18 0.74
C GLY A 31 3.26 14.23 -0.01
N VAL A 32 4.53 13.94 -0.33
CA VAL A 32 5.40 14.83 -1.09
C VAL A 32 5.34 14.45 -2.58
N VAL A 33 4.60 15.24 -3.36
CA VAL A 33 4.50 15.01 -4.81
C VAL A 33 5.73 15.58 -5.50
N GLY A 34 6.44 14.73 -6.24
CA GLY A 34 7.61 15.10 -7.04
C GLY A 34 7.64 14.41 -8.40
N PRO A 35 8.78 14.47 -9.12
CA PRO A 35 8.93 13.90 -10.45
C PRO A 35 8.60 12.40 -10.53
N LYS A 36 8.88 11.63 -9.47
CA LYS A 36 8.52 10.21 -9.40
C LYS A 36 7.00 10.00 -9.38
N THR A 37 6.28 10.72 -8.52
CA THR A 37 4.81 10.67 -8.48
C THR A 37 4.21 11.08 -9.82
N LEU A 38 4.70 12.17 -10.42
CA LEU A 38 4.27 12.61 -11.76
C LEU A 38 4.48 11.51 -12.81
N SER A 39 5.64 10.87 -12.80
CA SER A 39 5.97 9.80 -13.76
C SER A 39 5.06 8.58 -13.58
N ALA A 40 4.72 8.23 -12.33
CA ALA A 40 3.78 7.15 -12.04
C ALA A 40 2.36 7.49 -12.55
N VAL A 41 1.85 8.71 -12.32
CA VAL A 41 0.53 9.12 -12.85
C VAL A 41 0.53 9.10 -14.37
N LYS A 42 1.59 9.60 -15.02
CA LYS A 42 1.77 9.55 -16.48
C LYS A 42 1.77 8.12 -17.01
N ALA A 43 2.54 7.23 -16.39
CA ALA A 43 2.61 5.83 -16.81
C ALA A 43 1.24 5.14 -16.75
N VAL A 44 0.46 5.39 -15.70
CA VAL A 44 -0.91 4.85 -15.61
C VAL A 44 -1.82 5.49 -16.65
N TYR A 45 -1.78 6.81 -16.82
CA TYR A 45 -2.55 7.53 -17.84
C TYR A 45 -2.29 6.99 -19.24
N ASP A 46 -1.01 6.93 -19.65
CA ASP A 46 -0.60 6.48 -20.97
C ASP A 46 -0.98 5.02 -21.20
N ALA A 47 -0.84 4.15 -20.18
CA ALA A 47 -1.25 2.75 -20.28
C ALA A 47 -2.77 2.61 -20.46
N VAL A 48 -3.58 3.41 -19.75
CA VAL A 48 -5.03 3.41 -19.90
C VAL A 48 -5.43 3.90 -21.29
N VAL A 49 -4.86 5.01 -21.76
CA VAL A 49 -5.15 5.57 -23.08
C VAL A 49 -4.71 4.62 -24.20
N ALA A 50 -3.56 3.96 -24.05
CA ALA A 50 -3.10 2.96 -25.02
C ALA A 50 -4.05 1.75 -25.11
N LYS A 51 -4.62 1.31 -23.99
CA LYS A 51 -5.54 0.16 -23.95
C LYS A 51 -6.96 0.53 -24.34
N GLN A 52 -7.44 1.71 -23.94
CA GLN A 52 -8.78 2.22 -24.20
C GLN A 52 -8.75 3.73 -24.50
N PRO A 53 -8.50 4.14 -25.76
CA PRO A 53 -8.32 5.55 -26.13
C PRO A 53 -9.48 6.48 -25.75
N ILE A 54 -10.72 5.95 -25.70
CA ILE A 54 -11.91 6.72 -25.32
C ILE A 54 -11.83 7.27 -23.89
N LEU A 55 -10.98 6.69 -23.02
CA LEU A 55 -10.82 7.14 -21.64
C LEU A 55 -9.89 8.35 -21.49
N ALA A 56 -9.21 8.80 -22.56
CA ALA A 56 -8.28 9.93 -22.50
C ALA A 56 -8.93 11.25 -22.03
N SER A 57 -10.23 11.42 -22.26
CA SER A 57 -11.00 12.62 -21.86
C SER A 57 -11.61 12.53 -20.47
N THR A 58 -11.50 11.39 -19.78
CA THR A 58 -12.14 11.16 -18.47
C THR A 58 -11.35 11.73 -17.29
N VAL A 59 -10.10 12.14 -17.52
CA VAL A 59 -9.27 12.90 -16.58
C VAL A 59 -8.32 13.79 -17.35
N ALA A 60 -7.93 14.93 -16.78
CA ALA A 60 -6.90 15.78 -17.38
C ALA A 60 -5.55 15.03 -17.42
N ALA A 61 -4.86 15.07 -18.56
CA ALA A 61 -3.53 14.50 -18.68
C ALA A 61 -2.57 15.18 -17.67
N PRO A 62 -1.79 14.40 -16.89
CA PRO A 62 -0.88 14.96 -15.90
C PRO A 62 0.31 15.65 -16.60
N GLY A 63 0.28 16.97 -16.76
CA GLY A 63 1.36 17.73 -17.40
C GLY A 63 2.57 17.95 -16.49
N SER A 64 2.29 18.32 -15.24
CA SER A 64 3.26 18.80 -14.25
C SER A 64 2.99 18.28 -12.83
N VAL A 65 3.95 18.46 -11.92
CA VAL A 65 3.77 18.17 -10.48
C VAL A 65 2.60 18.97 -9.91
N ASP A 66 2.47 20.22 -10.32
CA ASP A 66 1.39 21.12 -9.94
C ASP A 66 0.01 20.56 -10.34
N ASP A 67 -0.10 19.99 -11.54
CA ASP A 67 -1.35 19.38 -12.00
C ASP A 67 -1.73 18.18 -11.14
N VAL A 68 -0.75 17.36 -10.77
CA VAL A 68 -0.94 16.19 -9.89
C VAL A 68 -1.43 16.62 -8.51
N VAL A 69 -0.85 17.68 -7.93
CA VAL A 69 -1.28 18.21 -6.62
C VAL A 69 -2.68 18.82 -6.70
N LYS A 70 -2.94 19.68 -7.69
CA LYS A 70 -4.23 20.39 -7.85
C LYS A 70 -5.39 19.43 -8.12
N ASN A 71 -5.13 18.36 -8.86
CA ASN A 71 -6.15 17.41 -9.29
C ASN A 71 -6.09 16.08 -8.53
N ALA A 72 -5.38 15.99 -7.41
CA ALA A 72 -5.20 14.73 -6.68
C ALA A 72 -6.54 14.02 -6.38
N PRO A 73 -7.61 14.68 -5.90
CA PRO A 73 -8.90 13.99 -5.67
C PRO A 73 -9.51 13.39 -6.94
N MET A 74 -9.35 14.08 -8.06
CA MET A 74 -9.83 13.64 -9.37
C MET A 74 -8.99 12.44 -9.87
N PHE A 75 -7.67 12.53 -9.77
CA PHE A 75 -6.78 11.42 -10.12
C PHE A 75 -7.06 10.18 -9.28
N ARG A 76 -7.28 10.33 -7.97
CA ARG A 76 -7.63 9.19 -7.11
C ARG A 76 -8.92 8.51 -7.57
N THR A 77 -9.99 9.30 -7.76
CA THR A 77 -11.28 8.80 -8.23
C THR A 77 -11.15 8.11 -9.59
N TRP A 78 -10.35 8.67 -10.50
CA TRP A 78 -10.11 8.13 -11.83
C TRP A 78 -9.27 6.85 -11.80
N LEU A 79 -8.19 6.83 -11.01
CA LEU A 79 -7.38 5.64 -10.79
C LEU A 79 -8.26 4.50 -10.26
N GLU A 80 -9.13 4.81 -9.31
CA GLU A 80 -10.01 3.85 -8.64
C GLU A 80 -11.11 3.29 -9.53
N ASN A 81 -11.82 4.14 -10.28
CA ASN A 81 -13.02 3.73 -11.02
C ASN A 81 -12.75 3.42 -12.49
N THR A 82 -11.72 4.02 -13.08
CA THR A 82 -11.48 3.97 -14.53
C THR A 82 -10.21 3.20 -14.86
N ALA A 83 -9.07 3.61 -14.28
CA ALA A 83 -7.78 3.03 -14.65
C ALA A 83 -7.66 1.56 -14.25
N ARG A 84 -8.19 1.19 -13.07
CA ARG A 84 -8.17 -0.19 -12.57
C ARG A 84 -8.90 -1.15 -13.49
N ASP A 85 -10.15 -0.84 -13.83
CA ASP A 85 -10.96 -1.63 -14.74
C ASP A 85 -10.30 -1.71 -16.12
N ALA A 86 -9.94 -0.55 -16.68
CA ALA A 86 -9.31 -0.46 -17.98
C ALA A 86 -8.06 -1.34 -18.08
N LEU A 87 -7.19 -1.33 -17.07
CA LEU A 87 -5.93 -2.10 -17.06
C LEU A 87 -6.10 -3.54 -16.56
N GLY A 88 -7.29 -3.94 -16.10
CA GLY A 88 -7.50 -5.25 -15.47
C GLY A 88 -6.64 -5.41 -14.22
N VAL A 89 -6.40 -4.31 -13.50
CA VAL A 89 -5.87 -4.35 -12.15
C VAL A 89 -7.06 -4.73 -11.28
N ALA A 90 -7.25 -6.04 -11.10
CA ALA A 90 -8.45 -6.65 -10.53
C ALA A 90 -9.03 -5.88 -9.32
N ASP A 91 -10.36 -5.90 -9.17
CA ASP A 91 -11.22 -5.20 -8.18
C ASP A 91 -10.87 -5.36 -6.69
N LEU A 92 -9.71 -5.90 -6.38
CA LEU A 92 -9.27 -6.38 -5.08
C LEU A 92 -8.41 -5.35 -4.36
N ARG A 93 -8.74 -4.07 -4.48
CA ARG A 93 -7.89 -2.98 -3.97
C ARG A 93 -8.69 -1.81 -3.43
N ARG A 94 -9.95 -2.02 -3.03
CA ARG A 94 -10.71 -1.03 -2.26
C ARG A 94 -10.84 -1.48 -0.82
N TYR A 95 -10.06 -0.85 0.05
CA TYR A 95 -10.38 -0.78 1.47
C TYR A 95 -11.43 0.31 1.65
N HIS A 96 -12.70 -0.07 1.68
CA HIS A 96 -13.76 0.87 2.04
C HIS A 96 -13.73 1.09 3.56
N LYS A 97 -13.59 2.35 4.01
CA LYS A 97 -13.93 2.71 5.39
C LYS A 97 -15.43 2.45 5.59
N GLY A 98 -15.79 1.49 6.43
CA GLY A 98 -17.18 1.18 6.76
C GLY A 98 -17.36 0.90 8.24
N ALA A 99 -18.38 1.53 8.84
CA ALA A 99 -18.93 1.08 10.12
C ALA A 99 -19.77 -0.17 9.86
N GLY A 100 -19.61 -1.18 10.72
CA GLY A 100 -20.07 -2.55 10.48
C GLY A 100 -21.51 -2.70 9.95
N LYS A 101 -21.62 -3.38 8.81
CA LYS A 101 -22.63 -4.43 8.55
C LYS A 101 -22.37 -5.30 7.30
N ASP A 102 -21.36 -4.98 6.48
CA ASP A 102 -20.91 -5.84 5.36
C ASP A 102 -19.66 -6.70 5.68
N TRP A 103 -19.26 -6.76 6.95
CA TRP A 103 -17.96 -7.28 7.39
C TRP A 103 -18.19 -8.14 8.64
N ASN A 104 -18.07 -9.47 8.50
CA ASN A 104 -18.64 -10.44 9.44
C ASN A 104 -17.76 -10.72 10.67
N VAL A 105 -17.59 -9.73 11.53
CA VAL A 105 -16.77 -9.76 12.74
C VAL A 105 -17.40 -10.48 13.91
N LYS A 106 -16.56 -11.09 14.77
CA LYS A 106 -16.93 -11.07 16.20
C LYS A 106 -16.70 -9.69 16.81
N GLU A 107 -15.54 -9.03 16.68
CA GLU A 107 -15.37 -7.66 17.23
C GLU A 107 -14.33 -6.76 16.50
N SER A 108 -14.54 -6.44 15.21
CA SER A 108 -13.75 -5.52 14.33
C SER A 108 -12.45 -6.07 13.67
N ILE A 109 -12.58 -6.52 12.42
CA ILE A 109 -11.62 -7.22 11.56
C ILE A 109 -11.88 -6.75 10.12
N ALA A 110 -10.80 -6.47 9.37
CA ALA A 110 -10.88 -6.18 7.93
C ALA A 110 -11.05 -7.50 7.13
N TYR A 111 -12.00 -7.55 6.21
CA TYR A 111 -12.33 -8.71 5.34
C TYR A 111 -11.84 -8.48 3.90
N GLY A 112 -10.86 -9.26 3.45
CA GLY A 112 -10.67 -9.48 2.02
C GLY A 112 -11.52 -10.67 1.57
N ALA A 113 -12.41 -10.51 0.60
CA ALA A 113 -12.95 -11.63 -0.18
C ALA A 113 -12.28 -11.63 -1.55
N GLY A 114 -11.72 -12.77 -1.95
CA GLY A 114 -10.89 -12.90 -3.16
C GLY A 114 -9.38 -12.64 -2.92
N PRO A 115 -8.56 -12.43 -3.97
CA PRO A 115 -7.10 -12.32 -3.90
C PRO A 115 -6.46 -11.49 -2.78
N VAL A 116 -7.13 -10.47 -2.20
CA VAL A 116 -6.63 -9.73 -1.01
C VAL A 116 -6.46 -10.63 0.21
N HIS A 117 -7.36 -11.60 0.38
CA HIS A 117 -7.32 -12.54 1.48
C HIS A 117 -5.98 -13.30 1.50
N GLN A 118 -5.54 -13.77 0.34
CA GLN A 118 -4.27 -14.50 0.21
C GLN A 118 -3.06 -13.58 0.43
N ASP A 119 -3.15 -12.32 0.02
CA ASP A 119 -2.11 -11.33 0.34
C ASP A 119 -2.01 -11.05 1.84
N PHE A 120 -3.12 -11.08 2.56
CA PHE A 120 -3.16 -10.90 4.00
C PHE A 120 -2.68 -12.12 4.77
N VAL A 121 -3.08 -13.32 4.32
CA VAL A 121 -2.51 -14.59 4.80
C VAL A 121 -0.99 -14.55 4.62
N ALA A 122 -0.53 -14.12 3.44
CA ALA A 122 0.88 -14.02 3.14
C ALA A 122 1.58 -12.93 3.97
N LEU A 123 0.96 -11.77 4.20
CA LEU A 123 1.49 -10.75 5.11
C LEU A 123 1.64 -11.27 6.55
N GLN A 124 0.60 -11.92 7.09
CA GLN A 124 0.65 -12.53 8.42
C GLN A 124 1.75 -13.61 8.49
N THR A 125 1.88 -14.41 7.43
CA THR A 125 2.95 -15.41 7.29
C THR A 125 4.33 -14.77 7.28
N ASP A 126 4.51 -13.71 6.48
CA ASP A 126 5.76 -12.95 6.40
C ASP A 126 6.11 -12.33 7.76
N LEU A 127 5.15 -11.73 8.46
CA LEU A 127 5.33 -11.18 9.82
C LEU A 127 5.73 -12.27 10.80
N ASN A 128 5.09 -13.43 10.78
CA ASN A 128 5.37 -14.53 11.71
C ASN A 128 6.82 -15.04 11.66
N ARG A 129 7.54 -14.81 10.56
CA ARG A 129 8.97 -15.09 10.45
C ARG A 129 9.82 -14.23 11.41
N PHE A 130 9.31 -13.06 11.79
CA PHE A 130 9.99 -12.11 12.68
C PHE A 130 9.50 -12.18 14.13
N ALA A 131 8.44 -12.96 14.43
CA ALA A 131 7.81 -12.99 15.76
C ALA A 131 8.81 -13.16 16.91
N GLY A 132 9.77 -14.09 16.76
CA GLY A 132 10.81 -14.33 17.76
C GLY A 132 11.77 -13.15 17.95
N VAL A 133 12.32 -12.60 16.86
CA VAL A 133 13.31 -11.51 16.91
C VAL A 133 12.68 -10.16 17.29
N ALA A 134 11.42 -9.94 16.92
CA ALA A 134 10.67 -8.72 17.21
C ALA A 134 9.88 -8.78 18.53
N GLY A 135 9.78 -9.94 19.17
CA GLY A 135 9.22 -10.09 20.51
C GLY A 135 7.69 -9.99 20.55
N PHE A 136 7.00 -10.42 19.50
CA PHE A 136 5.53 -10.51 19.48
C PHE A 136 5.05 -11.95 19.31
N GLY A 137 3.89 -12.28 19.86
CA GLY A 137 3.29 -13.60 19.69
C GLY A 137 2.78 -13.81 18.27
N LYS A 138 3.00 -15.00 17.69
CA LYS A 138 2.56 -15.34 16.33
C LYS A 138 1.10 -14.94 16.09
N LEU A 139 0.87 -14.39 14.91
CA LEU A 139 -0.44 -14.07 14.37
C LEU A 139 -1.07 -15.34 13.80
N ASP A 140 -2.39 -15.40 13.85
CA ASP A 140 -3.14 -16.35 13.03
C ASP A 140 -2.96 -15.98 11.55
N THR A 141 -2.75 -16.98 10.68
CA THR A 141 -2.54 -16.81 9.23
C THR A 141 -3.83 -17.11 8.48
N ASP A 142 -4.83 -16.30 8.76
CA ASP A 142 -6.22 -16.49 8.37
C ASP A 142 -6.73 -15.38 7.43
N GLY A 143 -5.85 -14.48 7.01
CA GLY A 143 -6.18 -13.35 6.14
C GLY A 143 -6.94 -12.24 6.86
N PHE A 144 -7.04 -12.28 8.19
CA PHE A 144 -7.78 -11.31 9.00
C PHE A 144 -6.83 -10.37 9.73
N LEU A 145 -6.69 -9.15 9.18
CA LEU A 145 -5.86 -8.12 9.79
C LEU A 145 -6.57 -7.47 10.97
N GLY A 146 -5.86 -7.38 12.09
CA GLY A 146 -6.35 -6.78 13.33
C GLY A 146 -5.31 -5.91 14.02
N PRO A 147 -5.61 -5.38 15.22
CA PRO A 147 -4.67 -4.54 15.98
C PRO A 147 -3.33 -5.24 16.23
N ARG A 148 -3.33 -6.57 16.39
CA ARG A 148 -2.11 -7.37 16.53
C ARG A 148 -1.25 -7.36 15.26
N SER A 149 -1.85 -7.24 14.07
CA SER A 149 -1.10 -7.10 12.81
C SER A 149 -0.38 -5.75 12.76
N ALA A 150 -1.03 -4.66 13.16
CA ALA A 150 -0.40 -3.33 13.22
C ALA A 150 0.75 -3.30 14.24
N ALA A 151 0.50 -3.81 15.44
CA ALA A 151 1.53 -3.96 16.47
C ALA A 151 2.72 -4.81 16.00
N ALA A 152 2.47 -5.89 15.26
CA ALA A 152 3.53 -6.73 14.70
C ALA A 152 4.39 -5.96 13.68
N VAL A 153 3.78 -5.23 12.74
CA VAL A 153 4.52 -4.40 11.77
C VAL A 153 5.39 -3.37 12.49
N LYS A 154 4.81 -2.66 13.47
CA LYS A 154 5.54 -1.67 14.28
C LYS A 154 6.69 -2.31 15.07
N ALA A 155 6.49 -3.47 15.68
CA ALA A 155 7.54 -4.17 16.41
C ALA A 155 8.73 -4.55 15.52
N VAL A 156 8.45 -5.03 14.29
CA VAL A 156 9.52 -5.30 13.31
C VAL A 156 10.23 -4.01 12.90
N TYR A 157 9.48 -2.95 12.60
CA TYR A 157 10.03 -1.63 12.28
C TYR A 157 10.97 -1.11 13.37
N ASP A 158 10.51 -1.11 14.62
CA ASP A 158 11.30 -0.60 15.76
C ASP A 158 12.61 -1.39 15.91
N LYS A 159 12.61 -2.71 15.69
CA LYS A 159 13.84 -3.54 15.68
C LYS A 159 14.77 -3.20 14.52
N VAL A 160 14.24 -2.99 13.32
CA VAL A 160 15.05 -2.58 12.16
C VAL A 160 15.74 -1.24 12.44
N VAL A 161 14.99 -0.25 12.93
CA VAL A 161 15.52 1.09 13.24
C VAL A 161 16.52 1.04 14.39
N ALA A 162 16.26 0.24 15.42
CA ALA A 162 17.20 0.05 16.53
C ALA A 162 18.53 -0.56 16.05
N LYS A 163 18.50 -1.48 15.07
CA LYS A 163 19.70 -2.07 14.49
C LYS A 163 20.41 -1.13 13.51
N ASN A 164 19.64 -0.36 12.72
CA ASN A 164 20.17 0.61 11.78
C ASN A 164 19.22 1.84 11.66
N PRO A 165 19.53 2.95 12.37
CA PRO A 165 18.68 4.14 12.38
C PRO A 165 18.47 4.80 11.01
N LEU A 166 19.36 4.56 10.04
CA LEU A 166 19.25 5.10 8.68
C LEU A 166 18.09 4.47 7.89
N LEU A 167 17.52 3.36 8.36
CA LEU A 167 16.39 2.67 7.75
C LEU A 167 15.03 3.10 8.32
N SER A 168 14.97 4.19 9.07
CA SER A 168 13.72 4.79 9.58
C SER A 168 12.81 5.32 8.48
N ALA A 169 13.36 5.61 7.29
CA ALA A 169 12.56 5.99 6.14
C ALA A 169 12.04 4.76 5.38
N THR A 170 10.76 4.44 5.54
CA THR A 170 10.05 3.40 4.79
C THR A 170 9.24 3.98 3.61
N VAL A 171 8.88 3.13 2.65
CA VAL A 171 8.01 3.51 1.50
C VAL A 171 6.54 3.60 1.89
N PHE A 172 6.18 3.16 3.09
CA PHE A 172 4.87 3.27 3.72
C PHE A 172 5.02 3.95 5.09
N PRO A 173 4.03 4.73 5.58
CA PRO A 173 4.05 5.18 6.97
C PRO A 173 3.89 3.97 7.91
N VAL A 174 4.62 3.94 9.02
CA VAL A 174 4.49 2.84 9.99
C VAL A 174 3.04 2.80 10.49
N PRO A 175 2.31 1.70 10.26
CA PRO A 175 0.87 1.67 10.52
C PRO A 175 0.58 1.61 12.01
N ASP A 176 -0.34 2.46 12.47
CA ASP A 176 -0.86 2.47 13.84
C ASP A 176 -2.21 1.72 13.94
N THR A 177 -2.88 1.53 12.79
CA THR A 177 -4.20 0.89 12.71
C THR A 177 -4.20 -0.31 11.78
N LYS A 178 -5.17 -1.22 11.96
CA LYS A 178 -5.34 -2.40 11.07
C LYS A 178 -5.72 -1.98 9.65
N GLU A 179 -6.45 -0.86 9.50
CA GLU A 179 -6.82 -0.29 8.22
C GLU A 179 -5.58 0.18 7.45
N GLU A 180 -4.59 0.79 8.12
CA GLU A 180 -3.32 1.17 7.49
C GLU A 180 -2.46 -0.06 7.14
N VAL A 181 -2.47 -1.11 7.97
CA VAL A 181 -1.81 -2.38 7.61
C VAL A 181 -2.42 -2.96 6.34
N ALA A 182 -3.74 -2.92 6.22
CA ALA A 182 -4.47 -3.35 5.05
C ALA A 182 -4.09 -2.49 3.83
N GLU A 183 -4.19 -1.16 3.96
CA GLU A 183 -3.84 -0.18 2.92
C GLU A 183 -2.43 -0.39 2.39
N TYR A 184 -1.46 -0.64 3.28
CA TYR A 184 -0.06 -0.75 2.94
C TYR A 184 0.48 -2.18 2.84
N ALA A 185 -0.38 -3.20 2.80
CA ALA A 185 0.02 -4.60 2.94
C ALA A 185 1.13 -5.02 1.95
N GLN A 186 1.03 -4.66 0.68
CA GLN A 186 2.06 -5.01 -0.33
C GLN A 186 3.41 -4.34 -0.06
N PHE A 187 3.42 -3.08 0.38
CA PHE A 187 4.66 -2.37 0.74
C PHE A 187 5.30 -2.96 1.98
N ILE A 188 4.48 -3.28 2.97
CA ILE A 188 4.93 -3.90 4.21
C ILE A 188 5.58 -5.23 3.85
N ARG A 189 4.94 -6.08 3.03
CA ARG A 189 5.51 -7.36 2.58
C ARG A 189 6.82 -7.19 1.82
N ALA A 190 6.88 -6.27 0.86
CA ALA A 190 8.11 -5.98 0.11
C ALA A 190 9.24 -5.53 1.05
N TRP A 191 8.96 -4.60 1.96
CA TRP A 191 9.93 -4.13 2.95
C TRP A 191 10.36 -5.24 3.92
N LEU A 192 9.44 -6.09 4.39
CA LEU A 192 9.77 -7.24 5.23
C LEU A 192 10.75 -8.19 4.52
N ARG A 193 10.50 -8.49 3.24
CA ARG A 193 11.36 -9.37 2.43
C ARG A 193 12.71 -8.73 2.11
N ASP A 194 12.72 -7.48 1.66
CA ASP A 194 13.89 -6.89 1.00
C ASP A 194 14.78 -6.09 1.96
N VAL A 195 14.21 -5.61 3.08
CA VAL A 195 14.89 -4.79 4.08
C VAL A 195 14.94 -5.50 5.44
N ALA A 196 13.78 -5.79 6.05
CA ALA A 196 13.73 -6.32 7.41
C ALA A 196 14.42 -7.68 7.53
N SER A 197 14.23 -8.58 6.56
CA SER A 197 14.88 -9.90 6.54
C SER A 197 16.40 -9.78 6.56
N LYS A 198 16.98 -8.83 5.80
CA LYS A 198 18.44 -8.60 5.77
C LYS A 198 18.97 -8.07 7.09
N GLN A 199 18.18 -7.28 7.80
CA GLN A 199 18.62 -6.71 9.08
C GLN A 199 18.42 -7.69 10.23
N LEU A 200 17.28 -8.37 10.30
CA LEU A 200 16.86 -9.10 11.49
C LEU A 200 16.98 -10.62 11.37
N LEU A 201 17.01 -11.18 10.15
CA LEU A 201 17.02 -12.63 9.92
C LEU A 201 18.31 -13.14 9.27
N ALA A 202 19.09 -12.27 8.61
CA ALA A 202 20.33 -12.68 7.93
C ALA A 202 21.46 -13.15 8.87
N GLU A 203 21.30 -12.99 10.19
CA GLU A 203 22.22 -13.51 11.23
C GLU A 203 21.74 -14.82 11.89
N ALA A 204 20.57 -15.35 11.52
CA ALA A 204 20.04 -16.59 12.09
C ALA A 204 20.55 -17.86 11.36
N GLY A 205 21.58 -17.73 10.51
CA GLY A 205 22.11 -18.80 9.67
C GLY A 205 23.61 -18.69 9.37
N ALA A 206 24.39 -18.18 10.33
CA ALA A 206 25.85 -18.24 10.34
C ALA A 206 26.33 -18.99 11.58
#